data_AF-A0A562SYA7-F1
#
_entry.id   AF-A0A562SYA7-F1
#
_cell.length_a   1.000
_cell.length_b   1.000
_cell.length_c   1.000
_cell.angle_alpha   90.00
_cell.angle_beta   90.00
_cell.angle_gamma   90.00
#
_symmetry.space_group_name_H-M   'P 1'
#
loop_
_entity.id
_entity.type
_entity.pdbx_description
1 polymer ?
#
loop_
_entity_poly.entity_id
_entity_poly.type
_entity_poly.pdbx_seq_one_letter_code
_entity_poly.pdbx_strand_id
1 'polypeptide(L)'
;MRPVLSLSLTHLNYNIMKSVESILPKVEKRYLRYDFSAVEVHDMSLELAAKNQEFVNVENEKKAATSQYSSRLSSIKTSIGSLSDKVANGYEIREVTCDVVYHRPKQGMKTLTRKDTGAQIEEKMTDQDWNLWNQYDEKESKIEEVPAEDEEEKPF
;
A
#
# COMPACT_ATOMS: atom_id res chain seq x y z
N MET A 1 41.29 45.39 13.45
CA MET A 1 39.82 45.30 13.26
C MET A 1 39.54 44.75 11.86
N ARG A 2 39.02 43.53 11.75
CA ARG A 2 38.42 43.00 10.52
C ARG A 2 37.08 42.37 10.92
N PRO A 3 35.94 42.75 10.35
CA PRO A 3 34.67 42.10 10.63
C PRO A 3 34.61 40.82 9.78
N VAL A 4 34.45 39.67 10.43
CA VAL A 4 34.16 38.43 9.72
C VAL A 4 32.65 38.31 9.61
N LEU A 5 32.19 38.19 8.36
CA LEU A 5 30.82 38.27 7.90
C LEU A 5 29.92 37.27 8.64
N SER A 6 28.84 37.78 9.26
CA SER A 6 27.72 36.96 9.73
C SER A 6 26.96 36.41 8.53
N LEU A 7 27.39 35.26 8.00
CA LEU A 7 26.60 34.52 7.03
C LEU A 7 25.31 34.06 7.72
N SER A 8 24.20 34.60 7.23
CA SER A 8 22.85 34.48 7.76
C SER A 8 22.43 33.01 7.93
N LEU A 9 22.01 32.66 9.15
CA LEU A 9 21.39 31.40 9.55
C LEU A 9 20.10 31.06 8.74
N THR A 10 19.62 31.98 7.92
CA THR A 10 18.42 31.83 7.07
C THR A 10 18.67 30.98 5.81
N HIS A 11 19.89 30.91 5.29
CA HIS A 11 20.19 30.16 4.07
C HIS A 11 20.35 28.65 4.31
N LEU A 12 20.81 28.25 5.50
CA LEU A 12 21.00 26.83 5.84
C LEU A 12 19.65 26.12 6.05
N ASN A 13 18.68 26.82 6.65
CA ASN A 13 17.34 26.29 6.90
C ASN A 13 16.52 26.10 5.62
N TYR A 14 16.80 26.88 4.57
CA TYR A 14 16.08 26.76 3.29
C TYR A 14 16.47 25.51 2.49
N ASN A 15 17.73 25.09 2.55
CA ASN A 15 18.21 23.89 1.86
C ASN A 15 17.72 22.59 2.53
N ILE A 16 17.62 22.59 3.87
CA ILE A 16 17.10 21.44 4.62
C ILE A 16 15.60 21.26 4.36
N MET A 17 14.82 22.34 4.16
CA MET A 17 13.40 22.20 3.84
C MET A 17 13.15 21.69 2.41
N LYS A 18 13.97 22.08 1.43
CA LYS A 18 13.84 21.57 0.04
C LYS A 18 14.14 20.08 -0.10
N SER A 19 15.10 19.55 0.66
CA SER A 19 15.39 18.11 0.62
C SER A 19 14.31 17.27 1.29
N VAL A 20 13.52 17.83 2.21
CA VAL A 20 12.45 17.10 2.91
C VAL A 20 11.13 17.10 2.12
N GLU A 21 10.83 18.17 1.37
CA GLU A 21 9.63 18.23 0.52
C GLU A 21 9.67 17.27 -0.67
N SER A 22 10.86 16.92 -1.18
CA SER A 22 11.03 15.94 -2.28
C SER A 22 10.98 14.48 -1.83
N ILE A 23 10.95 14.21 -0.51
CA ILE A 23 10.94 12.85 0.06
C ILE A 23 9.53 12.39 0.44
N LEU A 24 8.52 13.27 0.41
CA LEU A 24 7.16 12.86 0.77
C LEU A 24 6.67 11.79 -0.20
N PRO A 25 6.44 10.55 0.28
CA PRO A 25 6.03 9.47 -0.60
C PRO A 25 4.69 9.81 -1.23
N LYS A 26 4.61 9.69 -2.55
CA LYS A 26 3.35 9.93 -3.25
C LYS A 26 2.40 8.79 -2.90
N VAL A 27 1.27 9.12 -2.31
CA VAL A 27 0.27 8.13 -1.95
C VAL A 27 -0.56 7.79 -3.19
N GLU A 28 -0.54 6.52 -3.60
CA GLU A 28 -1.32 5.97 -4.71
C GLU A 28 -2.20 4.82 -4.21
N LYS A 29 -3.40 4.68 -4.79
CA LYS A 29 -4.29 3.57 -4.49
C LYS A 29 -4.21 2.51 -5.60
N ARG A 30 -3.99 1.26 -5.22
CA ARG A 30 -3.85 0.12 -6.15
C ARG A 30 -4.76 -1.03 -5.72
N TYR A 31 -5.32 -1.74 -6.70
CA TYR A 31 -6.05 -2.97 -6.46
C TYR A 31 -5.06 -4.13 -6.38
N LEU A 32 -4.78 -4.59 -5.17
CA LEU A 32 -3.78 -5.63 -4.91
C LEU A 32 -4.43 -6.85 -4.27
N ARG A 33 -3.80 -8.01 -4.48
CA ARG A 33 -4.18 -9.25 -3.81
C ARG A 33 -3.86 -9.14 -2.31
N TYR A 34 -4.87 -9.44 -1.51
CA TYR A 34 -4.81 -9.60 -0.07
C TYR A 34 -5.16 -11.04 0.26
N ASP A 35 -4.17 -11.79 0.77
CA ASP A 35 -4.38 -13.16 1.22
C ASP A 35 -4.97 -13.13 2.64
N PHE A 36 -6.05 -13.88 2.84
CA PHE A 36 -6.73 -13.91 4.13
C PHE A 36 -5.91 -14.71 5.15
N SER A 37 -5.89 -14.20 6.38
CA SER A 37 -5.37 -14.97 7.53
C SER A 37 -6.28 -16.15 7.84
N ALA A 38 -5.73 -17.20 8.45
CA ALA A 38 -6.50 -18.37 8.89
C ALA A 38 -7.68 -18.00 9.81
N VAL A 39 -7.51 -16.96 10.64
CA VAL A 39 -8.58 -16.44 11.51
C VAL A 39 -9.69 -15.79 10.69
N GLU A 40 -9.34 -14.96 9.70
CA GLU A 40 -10.31 -14.30 8.83
C GLU A 40 -11.09 -15.33 7.99
N VAL A 41 -10.42 -16.37 7.49
CA VAL A 41 -11.08 -17.48 6.77
C VAL A 41 -12.05 -18.24 7.68
N HIS A 42 -11.66 -18.47 8.93
CA HIS A 42 -12.52 -19.12 9.91
C HIS A 42 -13.76 -18.29 10.22
N ASP A 43 -13.61 -16.98 10.46
CA ASP A 43 -14.72 -16.09 10.74
C ASP A 43 -15.68 -15.98 9.55
N MET A 44 -15.15 -15.87 8.32
CA MET A 44 -15.97 -15.89 7.11
C MET A 44 -16.70 -17.23 6.92
N SER A 45 -16.09 -18.35 7.32
CA SER A 45 -16.73 -19.67 7.27
C SER A 45 -17.89 -19.79 8.27
N LEU A 46 -17.73 -19.23 9.47
CA LEU A 46 -18.83 -19.14 10.44
C LEU A 46 -19.96 -18.24 9.94
N GLU A 47 -19.61 -17.10 9.32
CA GLU A 47 -20.60 -16.20 8.71
C GLU A 47 -21.36 -16.90 7.57
N LEU A 48 -20.66 -17.64 6.71
CA LEU A 48 -21.25 -18.44 5.64
C LEU A 48 -22.23 -19.47 6.21
N ALA A 49 -21.85 -20.18 7.27
CA ALA A 49 -22.73 -21.15 7.93
C ALA A 49 -23.98 -20.48 8.50
N ALA A 50 -23.83 -19.33 9.15
CA ALA A 50 -24.95 -18.54 9.69
C ALA A 50 -25.90 -18.06 8.56
N LYS A 51 -25.35 -17.59 7.44
CA LYS A 51 -26.12 -17.16 6.28
C LYS A 51 -26.86 -18.30 5.58
N ASN A 52 -26.25 -19.49 5.52
CA ASN A 52 -26.94 -20.69 5.05
C ASN A 52 -28.11 -21.08 5.94
N GLN A 53 -27.96 -20.99 7.26
CA GLN A 53 -29.07 -21.23 8.18
C GLN A 53 -30.18 -20.17 8.03
N GLU A 54 -29.80 -18.90 7.87
CA GLU A 54 -30.75 -17.81 7.58
C GLU A 54 -31.52 -18.09 6.28
N PHE A 55 -30.84 -18.53 5.22
CA PHE A 55 -31.47 -18.90 3.95
C PHE A 55 -32.55 -19.97 4.14
N VAL A 56 -32.24 -21.05 4.87
CA VAL A 56 -33.18 -22.15 5.15
C VAL A 56 -34.39 -21.66 5.95
N ASN A 57 -34.17 -20.81 6.95
CA ASN A 57 -35.25 -20.25 7.77
C ASN A 57 -36.20 -19.38 6.93
N VAL A 58 -35.64 -18.46 6.13
CA VAL A 58 -36.40 -17.57 5.25
C VAL A 58 -37.10 -18.37 4.12
N GLU A 59 -36.50 -19.45 3.65
CA GLU A 59 -37.13 -20.35 2.67
C GLU A 59 -38.34 -21.09 3.26
N ASN A 60 -38.26 -21.51 4.53
CA ASN A 60 -39.38 -22.09 5.25
C ASN A 60 -40.51 -21.07 5.49
N GLU A 61 -40.17 -19.82 5.81
CA GLU A 61 -41.13 -18.72 6.00
C GLU A 61 -41.81 -18.32 4.67
N LYS A 62 -41.09 -18.35 3.54
CA LYS A 62 -41.63 -18.03 2.21
C LYS A 62 -42.82 -18.90 1.82
N LYS A 63 -42.91 -20.13 2.32
CA LYS A 63 -44.09 -21.00 2.08
C LYS A 63 -45.39 -20.37 2.59
N ALA A 64 -45.32 -19.39 3.50
CA ALA A 64 -46.47 -18.65 4.02
C ALA A 64 -46.73 -17.28 3.33
N ALA A 65 -45.72 -16.65 2.72
CA ALA A 65 -45.85 -15.35 2.03
C ALA A 65 -44.78 -15.17 0.93
N THR A 66 -45.17 -14.87 -0.32
CA THR A 66 -44.33 -15.26 -1.48
C THR A 66 -43.44 -14.17 -2.10
N SER A 67 -43.84 -12.89 -2.13
CA SER A 67 -43.12 -11.87 -2.95
C SER A 67 -42.01 -11.10 -2.21
N GLN A 68 -42.18 -10.74 -0.94
CA GLN A 68 -41.13 -10.04 -0.18
C GLN A 68 -39.94 -10.96 0.13
N TYR A 69 -40.23 -12.25 0.32
CA TYR A 69 -39.23 -13.27 0.68
C TYR A 69 -38.36 -13.69 -0.52
N SER A 70 -38.84 -13.58 -1.75
CA SER A 70 -38.02 -13.90 -2.94
C SER A 70 -36.83 -12.94 -3.07
N SER A 71 -37.05 -11.65 -2.88
CA SER A 71 -35.99 -10.63 -2.92
C SER A 71 -34.97 -10.84 -1.80
N ARG A 72 -35.45 -11.18 -0.60
CA ARG A 72 -34.57 -11.50 0.54
C ARG A 72 -33.73 -12.75 0.29
N LEU A 73 -34.32 -13.83 -0.21
CA LEU A 73 -33.59 -15.06 -0.56
C LEU A 73 -32.52 -14.82 -1.61
N SER A 74 -32.82 -14.03 -2.65
CA SER A 74 -31.83 -13.67 -3.66
C SER A 74 -30.66 -12.90 -3.05
N SER A 75 -30.92 -11.94 -2.16
CA SER A 75 -29.88 -11.18 -1.46
C SER A 75 -28.99 -12.07 -0.58
N ILE A 76 -29.61 -12.96 0.21
CA ILE A 76 -28.87 -13.92 1.06
C ILE A 76 -28.04 -14.87 0.20
N LYS A 77 -28.60 -15.37 -0.92
CA LYS A 77 -27.90 -16.25 -1.85
C LYS A 77 -26.69 -15.57 -2.50
N THR A 78 -26.81 -14.30 -2.91
CA THR A 78 -25.66 -13.53 -3.41
C THR A 78 -24.58 -13.38 -2.34
N SER A 79 -24.97 -13.18 -1.08
CA SER A 79 -24.05 -13.07 0.05
C SER A 79 -23.34 -14.41 0.35
N ILE A 80 -24.07 -15.53 0.28
CA ILE A 80 -23.48 -16.87 0.41
C ILE A 80 -22.48 -17.13 -0.72
N GLY A 81 -22.84 -16.78 -1.96
CA GLY A 81 -21.95 -16.93 -3.12
C GLY A 81 -20.65 -16.15 -2.93
N SER A 82 -20.75 -14.86 -2.56
CA SER A 82 -19.56 -14.03 -2.36
C SER A 82 -18.68 -14.51 -1.20
N LEU A 83 -19.27 -14.92 -0.07
CA LEU A 83 -18.51 -15.50 1.06
C LEU A 83 -17.87 -16.83 0.67
N SER A 84 -18.58 -17.70 -0.06
CA SER A 84 -18.08 -18.98 -0.53
C SER A 84 -16.88 -18.80 -1.46
N ASP A 85 -16.97 -17.85 -2.41
CA ASP A 85 -15.88 -17.56 -3.33
C ASP A 85 -14.65 -17.02 -2.58
N LYS A 86 -14.85 -16.15 -1.58
CA LYS A 86 -13.75 -15.62 -0.76
C LYS A 86 -13.05 -16.72 0.05
N VAL A 87 -13.82 -17.60 0.69
CA VAL A 87 -13.29 -18.72 1.48
C VAL A 87 -12.59 -19.74 0.58
N ALA A 88 -13.15 -20.05 -0.60
CA ALA A 88 -12.57 -21.02 -1.53
C ALA A 88 -11.28 -20.51 -2.18
N ASN A 89 -11.24 -19.24 -2.59
CA ASN A 89 -10.05 -18.64 -3.19
C ASN A 89 -8.96 -18.34 -2.16
N GLY A 90 -9.33 -17.98 -0.92
CA GLY A 90 -8.40 -17.64 0.15
C GLY A 90 -7.74 -16.26 0.00
N TYR A 91 -8.17 -15.47 -0.99
CA TYR A 91 -7.71 -14.10 -1.19
C TYR A 91 -8.84 -13.21 -1.72
N GLU A 92 -8.70 -11.90 -1.53
CA GLU A 92 -9.50 -10.91 -2.24
C GLU A 92 -8.64 -9.82 -2.88
N ILE A 93 -9.16 -9.19 -3.93
CA ILE A 93 -8.55 -8.00 -4.51
C ILE A 93 -9.15 -6.81 -3.79
N ARG A 94 -8.32 -6.08 -3.03
CA ARG A 94 -8.74 -4.91 -2.26
C ARG A 94 -7.97 -3.67 -2.72
N GLU A 95 -8.61 -2.50 -2.61
CA GLU A 95 -7.92 -1.23 -2.77
C GLU A 95 -6.98 -1.03 -1.57
N VAL A 96 -5.67 -1.08 -1.83
CA VAL A 96 -4.61 -0.87 -0.84
C VAL A 96 -3.91 0.45 -1.14
N THR A 97 -3.70 1.24 -0.09
CA THR A 97 -2.94 2.48 -0.18
C THR A 97 -1.45 2.15 -0.17
N CYS A 98 -0.74 2.61 -1.19
CA CYS A 98 0.68 2.38 -1.39
C CYS A 98 1.42 3.73 -1.39
N ASP A 99 2.58 3.75 -0.77
CA ASP A 99 3.53 4.85 -0.83
C ASP A 99 4.49 4.62 -2.00
N VAL A 100 4.55 5.58 -2.92
CA VAL A 100 5.39 5.50 -4.11
C VAL A 100 6.61 6.39 -3.93
N VAL A 101 7.79 5.79 -4.05
CA VAL A 101 9.07 6.47 -4.05
C VAL A 101 9.71 6.33 -5.43
N TYR A 102 10.00 7.46 -6.06
CA TYR A 102 10.60 7.51 -7.40
C TYR A 102 12.12 7.43 -7.33
N HIS A 103 12.75 6.93 -8.40
CA HIS A 103 14.21 6.76 -8.56
C HIS A 103 14.90 5.85 -7.55
N ARG A 104 14.15 4.95 -6.89
CA ARG A 104 14.69 3.91 -6.02
C ARG A 104 14.29 2.51 -6.53
N PRO A 105 15.17 1.49 -6.42
CA PRO A 105 16.57 1.56 -5.96
C PRO A 105 17.53 2.17 -7.00
N LYS A 106 17.13 2.21 -8.27
CA LYS A 106 17.90 2.79 -9.38
C LYS A 106 17.07 3.88 -10.07
N GLN A 107 17.76 4.81 -10.73
CA GLN A 107 17.13 5.85 -11.53
C GLN A 107 16.17 5.25 -12.57
N GLY A 108 14.96 5.81 -12.66
CA GLY A 108 13.92 5.36 -13.59
C GLY A 108 13.11 4.15 -13.09
N MET A 109 13.36 3.68 -11.86
CA MET A 109 12.51 2.73 -11.15
C MET A 109 11.66 3.46 -10.11
N LYS A 110 10.52 2.87 -9.76
CA LYS A 110 9.71 3.28 -8.62
C LYS A 110 9.53 2.10 -7.67
N THR A 111 9.64 2.38 -6.38
CA THR A 111 9.34 1.43 -5.32
C THR A 111 7.97 1.77 -4.75
N LEU A 112 7.02 0.84 -4.84
CA LEU A 112 5.72 0.93 -4.19
C LEU A 112 5.79 0.16 -2.87
N THR A 113 5.57 0.84 -1.76
CA THR A 113 5.49 0.22 -0.43
C THR A 113 4.03 0.14 0.00
N ARG A 114 3.52 -1.06 0.23
CA ARG A 114 2.15 -1.23 0.74
C ARG A 114 2.08 -0.80 2.21
N LYS A 115 1.05 -0.03 2.60
CA LYS A 115 0.88 0.42 4.00
C LYS A 115 0.43 -0.66 4.97
N ASP A 116 -0.20 -1.72 4.46
CA ASP A 116 -0.75 -2.80 5.29
C ASP A 116 0.32 -3.79 5.76
N THR A 117 1.18 -4.21 4.85
CA THR A 117 2.15 -5.30 5.02
C THR A 117 3.58 -4.81 4.98
N GLY A 118 3.83 -3.57 4.52
CA GLY A 118 5.18 -3.05 4.28
C GLY A 118 5.87 -3.68 3.08
N ALA A 119 5.20 -4.57 2.33
CA ALA A 119 5.80 -5.23 1.19
C ALA A 119 6.12 -4.21 0.08
N GLN A 120 7.31 -4.33 -0.49
CA GLN A 120 7.81 -3.44 -1.51
C GLN A 120 7.73 -4.11 -2.88
N ILE A 121 7.26 -3.37 -3.86
CA ILE A 121 7.17 -3.78 -5.27
C ILE A 121 7.98 -2.78 -6.07
N GLU A 122 8.99 -3.27 -6.79
CA GLU A 122 9.79 -2.44 -7.69
C GLU A 122 9.22 -2.54 -9.11
N GLU A 123 8.82 -1.41 -9.66
CA GLU A 123 8.30 -1.29 -11.03
C GLU A 123 9.14 -0.27 -11.81
N LYS A 124 9.22 -0.43 -13.13
CA LYS A 124 9.80 0.60 -13.99
C LYS A 124 8.86 1.81 -14.02
N MET A 125 9.40 3.02 -13.95
CA MET A 125 8.61 4.24 -14.16
C MET A 125 8.05 4.26 -15.58
N THR A 126 6.76 4.53 -15.70
CA THR A 126 6.10 4.75 -17.01
C THR A 126 6.21 6.22 -17.41
N ASP A 127 5.90 6.54 -18.66
CA ASP A 127 5.95 7.92 -19.17
C ASP A 127 5.08 8.90 -18.36
N GLN A 128 4.03 8.39 -17.70
CA GLN A 128 3.14 9.16 -16.84
C GLN A 128 3.72 9.46 -15.45
N ASP A 129 4.73 8.71 -15.01
CA ASP A 129 5.41 8.93 -13.74
C ASP A 129 6.40 10.09 -13.80
N TRP A 130 6.83 10.47 -15.00
CA TRP A 130 7.73 11.59 -15.26
C TRP A 130 6.95 12.91 -15.27
N ASN A 131 7.13 13.72 -14.22
CA ASN A 131 6.50 15.04 -14.09
C ASN A 131 7.56 16.13 -13.80
N LEU A 132 7.16 17.40 -13.68
CA LEU A 132 8.09 18.51 -13.43
C LEU A 132 8.92 18.36 -12.14
N TRP A 133 8.42 17.60 -11.16
CA TRP A 133 8.99 17.47 -9.82
C TRP A 133 9.81 16.18 -9.63
N ASN A 134 9.61 15.19 -10.50
CA ASN A 134 10.35 13.92 -10.55
C ASN A 134 11.33 13.90 -11.72
N GLN A 135 11.72 15.08 -12.20
CA GLN A 135 12.79 15.20 -13.18
C GLN A 135 14.13 15.00 -12.49
N TYR A 136 15.02 14.28 -13.16
CA TYR A 136 16.35 14.00 -12.66
C TYR A 136 17.18 15.28 -12.57
N ASP A 137 17.69 15.60 -11.38
CA ASP A 137 18.70 16.65 -11.19
C ASP A 137 20.06 15.98 -10.96
N GLU A 138 20.96 16.06 -11.94
CA GLU A 138 22.30 15.44 -11.95
C GLU A 138 23.19 15.83 -10.75
N LYS A 139 22.79 16.83 -9.96
CA LYS A 139 23.60 17.40 -8.89
C LYS A 139 23.46 16.67 -7.54
N GLU A 140 22.37 15.95 -7.31
CA GLU A 140 22.11 15.30 -6.01
C GLU A 140 22.69 13.88 -5.90
N SER A 141 22.97 13.22 -7.02
CA SER A 141 23.47 11.83 -7.06
C SER A 141 24.93 11.64 -6.61
N LYS A 142 25.64 12.71 -6.24
CA LYS A 142 27.04 12.67 -5.80
C LYS A 142 27.25 12.72 -4.28
N ILE A 143 26.19 12.73 -3.47
CA ILE A 143 26.30 13.00 -2.02
C ILE A 143 26.39 11.71 -1.16
N GLU A 144 26.11 10.52 -1.69
CA GLU A 144 26.09 9.26 -0.91
C GLU A 144 27.10 8.20 -1.40
N GLU A 145 28.36 8.60 -1.63
CA GLU A 145 29.47 7.67 -1.41
C GLU A 145 30.12 8.06 -0.09
N VAL A 146 29.58 7.54 1.02
CA VAL A 146 30.31 7.55 2.29
C VAL A 146 31.49 6.59 2.09
N PRO A 147 32.75 7.06 2.10
CA PRO A 147 33.89 6.15 2.01
C PRO A 147 33.84 5.21 3.22
N ALA A 148 33.89 3.91 2.96
CA ALA A 148 34.18 2.92 3.98
C ALA A 148 35.53 3.29 4.60
N GLU A 149 35.51 3.78 5.82
CA GLU A 149 36.72 3.88 6.63
C GLU A 149 37.15 2.44 6.92
N ASP A 150 38.19 1.99 6.21
CA ASP A 150 38.91 0.77 6.48
C ASP A 150 39.41 0.83 7.93
N GLU A 151 38.79 0.05 8.83
CA GLU A 151 39.37 -0.25 10.14
C GLU A 151 40.64 -1.08 9.92
N GLU A 152 41.77 -0.39 9.72
CA GLU A 152 43.09 -1.01 9.71
C GLU A 152 43.36 -1.68 11.07
N GLU A 153 43.60 -2.98 11.00
CA GLU A 153 44.09 -3.85 12.05
C GLU A 153 45.24 -3.20 12.82
N LYS A 154 45.12 -3.08 14.15
CA LYS A 154 46.30 -2.88 15.00
C LYS A 154 47.05 -4.19 15.14
N PRO A 155 48.33 -4.29 14.74
CA PRO A 155 49.14 -5.45 15.06
C PRO A 155 49.64 -5.37 16.51
N PHE A 156 49.41 -6.48 17.22
CA PHE A 156 50.01 -6.98 18.48
C PHE A 156 50.13 -6.04 19.70
#